data_AF-A0A378MDZ8-F1
#
_entry.id   AF-A0A378MDZ8-F1
#
_cell.length_a   1.000
_cell.length_b   1.000
_cell.length_c   1.000
_cell.angle_alpha   90.00
_cell.angle_beta   90.00
_cell.angle_gamma   90.00
#
_symmetry.space_group_name_H-M   'P 1'
#
loop_
_entity.id
_entity.type
_entity.pdbx_description
1 polymer ?
#
loop_
_entity_poly.entity_id
_entity_poly.type
_entity_poly.pdbx_seq_one_letter_code
_entity_poly.pdbx_strand_id
1 'polypeptide(L)'
;MNIEQIISKYKHDKLEDFLISEIDDDLIQETIDFVKSSDSIKKEKYKDILYNGESYQGLHIEGNQYLISSTKNKVLIIDKISEENGVSEDKTRMHIDLADFIKIIKHKKEALAYFKKHSA
;
A
#
# COMPACT_ATOMS: atom_id res chain seq x y z
N MET A 1 7.62 16.83 -9.24
CA MET A 1 8.47 15.98 -8.39
C MET A 1 8.90 14.74 -9.14
N ASN A 2 10.19 14.41 -9.10
CA ASN A 2 10.71 13.12 -9.57
C ASN A 2 10.32 12.01 -8.57
N ILE A 3 10.53 10.74 -8.93
CA ILE A 3 10.15 9.61 -8.08
C ILE A 3 10.95 9.59 -6.77
N GLU A 4 12.24 9.96 -6.82
CA GLU A 4 13.15 9.99 -5.67
C GLU A 4 12.68 10.98 -4.59
N GLN A 5 12.28 12.19 -4.99
CA GLN A 5 11.70 13.21 -4.10
C GLN A 5 10.38 12.76 -3.47
N ILE A 6 9.60 11.92 -4.16
CA ILE A 6 8.36 11.38 -3.63
C ILE A 6 8.66 10.35 -2.55
N ILE A 7 9.55 9.41 -2.87
CA ILE A 7 9.92 8.33 -1.96
C ILE A 7 10.55 8.86 -0.68
N SER A 8 11.39 9.91 -0.77
CA SER A 8 12.07 10.51 0.39
C SER A 8 11.13 11.10 1.44
N LYS A 9 9.82 11.20 1.17
CA LYS A 9 8.81 11.64 2.14
C LYS A 9 8.35 10.53 3.10
N TYR A 10 8.56 9.27 2.73
CA TYR A 10 7.93 8.12 3.38
C TYR A 10 8.96 7.22 4.08
N LYS A 11 8.52 6.32 4.97
CA LYS A 11 9.40 5.35 5.62
C LYS A 11 9.87 4.32 4.59
N HIS A 12 11.17 4.30 4.29
CA HIS A 12 11.73 3.55 3.16
C HIS A 12 11.60 2.03 3.32
N ASP A 13 11.93 1.51 4.50
CA ASP A 13 11.96 0.09 4.83
C ASP A 13 10.61 -0.60 4.53
N LYS A 14 9.52 -0.08 5.08
CA LYS A 14 8.20 -0.69 4.87
C LYS A 14 7.66 -0.50 3.46
N LEU A 15 7.96 0.65 2.85
CA LEU A 15 7.49 0.90 1.50
C LEU A 15 8.20 -0.02 0.51
N GLU A 16 9.49 -0.27 0.72
CA GLU A 16 10.26 -1.27 0.00
C GLU A 16 9.66 -2.67 0.19
N ASP A 17 9.48 -3.12 1.43
CA ASP A 17 8.91 -4.43 1.75
C ASP A 17 7.53 -4.62 1.14
N PHE A 18 6.64 -3.64 1.27
CA PHE A 18 5.31 -3.66 0.66
C PHE A 18 5.37 -3.80 -0.87
N LEU A 19 6.22 -3.01 -1.54
CA LEU A 19 6.35 -3.07 -3.00
C LEU A 19 6.88 -4.42 -3.47
N ILE A 20 7.77 -5.04 -2.69
CA ILE A 20 8.33 -6.36 -2.99
C ILE A 20 7.27 -7.45 -2.78
N SER A 21 6.54 -7.41 -1.67
CA SER A 21 5.67 -8.51 -1.24
C SER A 21 4.28 -8.52 -1.87
N GLU A 22 3.73 -7.36 -2.27
CA GLU A 22 2.31 -7.23 -2.63
C GLU A 22 2.07 -6.70 -4.05
N ILE A 23 3.02 -5.97 -4.64
CA ILE A 23 2.79 -5.24 -5.90
C ILE A 23 3.50 -5.91 -7.07
N ASP A 24 2.94 -7.00 -7.59
CA ASP A 24 3.47 -7.61 -8.82
C ASP A 24 3.11 -6.82 -10.08
N ASP A 25 3.91 -6.97 -11.15
CA ASP A 25 3.78 -6.17 -12.38
C ASP A 25 2.36 -6.30 -13.01
N ASP A 26 1.70 -7.44 -12.84
CA ASP A 26 0.33 -7.73 -13.26
C ASP A 26 -0.76 -7.18 -12.31
N LEU A 27 -0.43 -6.96 -11.03
CA LEU A 27 -1.35 -6.42 -10.00
C LEU A 27 -1.35 -4.88 -9.93
N ILE A 28 -0.40 -4.20 -10.59
CA ILE A 28 -0.28 -2.73 -10.55
C ILE A 28 -1.60 -2.04 -10.93
N GLN A 29 -2.20 -2.44 -12.06
CA GLN A 29 -3.40 -1.75 -12.55
C GLN A 29 -4.62 -2.02 -11.66
N GLU A 30 -4.77 -3.26 -11.18
CA GLU A 30 -5.85 -3.62 -10.25
C GLU A 30 -5.75 -2.83 -8.95
N THR A 31 -4.53 -2.72 -8.40
CA THR A 31 -4.26 -1.95 -7.18
C THR A 31 -4.61 -0.47 -7.37
N ILE A 32 -4.21 0.13 -8.51
CA ILE A 32 -4.57 1.51 -8.86
C ILE A 32 -6.08 1.69 -8.94
N ASP A 33 -6.77 0.78 -9.60
CA ASP A 33 -8.22 0.86 -9.79
C ASP A 33 -8.95 0.73 -8.46
N PHE A 34 -8.47 -0.14 -7.55
CA PHE A 34 -9.01 -0.25 -6.20
C PHE A 34 -8.83 1.06 -5.42
N VAL A 35 -7.62 1.61 -5.35
CA VAL A 35 -7.35 2.80 -4.52
C VAL A 35 -8.04 4.07 -5.03
N LYS A 36 -8.47 4.08 -6.30
CA LYS A 36 -9.24 5.18 -6.90
C LYS A 36 -10.75 4.97 -6.87
N SER A 37 -11.21 3.77 -6.55
CA SER A 37 -12.63 3.42 -6.57
C SER A 37 -13.39 3.95 -5.35
N SER A 38 -14.67 4.26 -5.53
CA SER A 38 -15.58 4.53 -4.42
C SER A 38 -15.87 3.25 -3.63
N ASP A 39 -16.33 3.39 -2.40
CA ASP A 39 -16.68 2.24 -1.54
C ASP A 39 -17.76 1.33 -2.15
N SER A 40 -18.71 1.90 -2.90
CA SER A 40 -19.70 1.13 -3.65
C SER A 40 -19.05 0.23 -4.70
N ILE A 41 -18.14 0.78 -5.51
CA ILE A 41 -17.41 0.03 -6.54
C ILE A 41 -16.48 -1.00 -5.89
N LYS A 42 -15.83 -0.65 -4.78
CA LYS A 42 -14.96 -1.56 -4.02
C LYS A 42 -15.71 -2.83 -3.60
N LYS A 43 -16.89 -2.66 -3.00
CA LYS A 43 -17.75 -3.77 -2.54
C LYS A 43 -18.30 -4.63 -3.67
N GLU A 44 -18.51 -4.05 -4.84
CA GLU A 44 -19.03 -4.78 -6.00
C GLU A 44 -17.93 -5.57 -6.71
N LYS A 45 -16.81 -4.92 -7.02
CA LYS A 45 -15.78 -5.48 -7.90
C LYS A 45 -14.70 -6.29 -7.19
N TYR A 46 -14.40 -5.98 -5.94
CA TYR A 46 -13.26 -6.55 -5.20
C TYR A 46 -13.71 -7.42 -4.04
N LYS A 47 -14.99 -7.79 -3.99
CA LYS A 47 -15.60 -8.52 -2.87
C LYS A 47 -14.81 -9.76 -2.46
N ASP A 48 -14.26 -10.49 -3.44
CA ASP A 48 -13.58 -11.76 -3.22
C ASP A 48 -12.20 -11.59 -2.55
N ILE A 49 -11.63 -10.39 -2.59
CA ILE A 49 -10.32 -10.06 -2.02
C ILE A 49 -10.42 -9.01 -0.90
N LEU A 50 -11.64 -8.60 -0.52
CA LEU A 50 -11.84 -7.71 0.61
C LEU A 50 -11.60 -8.45 1.92
N TYR A 51 -10.83 -7.82 2.81
CA TYR A 51 -10.68 -8.26 4.19
C TYR A 51 -12.05 -8.37 4.86
N ASN A 52 -12.31 -9.52 5.49
CA ASN A 52 -13.61 -9.86 6.07
C ASN A 52 -13.61 -9.93 7.61
N GLY A 53 -12.47 -9.65 8.26
CA GLY A 53 -12.37 -9.65 9.71
C GLY A 53 -12.85 -8.35 10.35
N GLU A 54 -12.89 -8.34 11.68
CA GLU A 54 -13.39 -7.21 12.48
C GLU A 54 -12.27 -6.33 13.06
N SER A 55 -11.00 -6.76 12.92
CA SER A 55 -9.85 -6.09 13.54
C SER A 55 -9.55 -4.72 12.94
N TYR A 56 -9.96 -4.48 11.69
CA TYR A 56 -9.64 -3.26 10.94
C TYR A 56 -10.91 -2.62 10.38
N GLN A 57 -11.14 -1.36 10.74
CA GLN A 57 -12.26 -0.61 10.19
C GLN A 57 -11.99 -0.17 8.75
N GLY A 58 -13.01 -0.24 7.90
CA GLY A 58 -12.97 0.23 6.51
C GLY A 58 -12.91 -0.90 5.48
N LEU A 59 -12.78 -0.53 4.20
CA LEU A 59 -12.63 -1.48 3.10
C LEU A 59 -11.16 -1.64 2.76
N HIS A 60 -10.64 -2.85 3.02
CA HIS A 60 -9.26 -3.20 2.76
C HIS A 60 -9.19 -4.35 1.76
N ILE A 61 -8.26 -4.31 0.81
CA ILE A 61 -7.80 -5.53 0.13
C ILE A 61 -6.88 -6.28 1.09
N GLU A 62 -7.08 -7.58 1.19
CA GLU A 62 -6.21 -8.47 1.95
C GLU A 62 -5.11 -9.06 1.07
N GLY A 63 -3.87 -8.66 1.35
CA GLY A 63 -2.67 -9.26 0.78
C GLY A 63 -2.05 -10.32 1.70
N ASN A 64 -0.83 -10.72 1.38
CA ASN A 64 -0.09 -11.75 2.13
C ASN A 64 0.24 -11.26 3.55
N GLN A 65 0.98 -10.16 3.62
CA GLN A 65 1.40 -9.52 4.86
C GLN A 65 0.64 -8.23 5.12
N TYR A 66 0.21 -7.53 4.05
CA TYR A 66 -0.33 -6.19 4.18
C TYR A 66 -1.83 -6.10 3.89
N LEU A 67 -2.49 -5.13 4.53
CA LEU A 67 -3.80 -4.63 4.11
C LEU A 67 -3.64 -3.27 3.43
N ILE A 68 -4.44 -3.04 2.39
CA ILE A 68 -4.47 -1.75 1.68
C ILE A 68 -5.89 -1.20 1.70
N SER A 69 -6.04 0.03 2.17
CA SER A 69 -7.26 0.81 2.00
C SER A 69 -6.97 2.19 1.45
N SER A 70 -8.03 2.89 1.04
CA SER A 70 -7.91 4.24 0.53
C SER A 70 -9.14 5.07 0.87
N THR A 71 -8.87 6.34 1.15
CA THR A 71 -9.85 7.43 1.16
C THR A 71 -9.60 8.32 -0.05
N LYS A 72 -10.43 9.36 -0.25
CA LYS A 72 -10.39 10.23 -1.44
C LYS A 72 -8.98 10.69 -1.85
N ASN A 73 -8.12 10.99 -0.88
CA ASN A 73 -6.79 11.57 -1.14
C ASN A 73 -5.63 10.79 -0.51
N LYS A 74 -5.88 9.72 0.24
CA LYS A 74 -4.82 8.98 0.97
C LYS A 74 -5.00 7.47 0.85
N VAL A 75 -3.88 6.78 0.78
CA VAL A 75 -3.77 5.33 0.87
C VAL A 75 -3.21 4.98 2.25
N LEU A 76 -3.83 4.00 2.89
CA LEU A 76 -3.38 3.42 4.14
C LEU A 76 -2.88 2.01 3.86
N ILE A 77 -1.63 1.75 4.22
CA ILE A 77 -1.00 0.43 4.18
C ILE A 77 -0.79 -0.02 5.62
N ILE A 78 -1.19 -1.24 5.94
CA ILE A 78 -1.10 -1.82 7.28
C ILE A 78 -0.33 -3.13 7.19
N ASP A 79 0.79 -3.26 7.91
CA ASP A 79 1.44 -4.55 8.14
C ASP A 79 0.63 -5.36 9.15
N LYS A 80 -0.32 -6.17 8.64
CA LYS A 80 -1.32 -6.86 9.46
C LYS A 80 -0.67 -7.92 10.34
N ILE A 81 0.34 -8.61 9.81
CA ILE A 81 1.03 -9.69 10.51
C ILE A 81 1.81 -9.14 11.70
N SER A 82 2.51 -8.00 11.53
CA SER A 82 3.20 -7.36 12.66
C SER A 82 2.23 -6.86 13.73
N GLU A 83 1.10 -6.24 13.35
CA GLU A 83 0.08 -5.80 14.33
C GLU A 83 -0.53 -6.97 15.10
N GLU A 84 -0.85 -8.07 14.42
CA GLU A 84 -1.38 -9.29 15.04
C GLU A 84 -0.39 -9.92 16.03
N ASN A 85 0.92 -9.69 15.84
CA ASN A 85 1.98 -10.12 16.76
C ASN A 85 2.32 -9.07 17.83
N GLY A 86 1.52 -8.02 17.99
CA GLY A 86 1.64 -7.03 19.06
C GLY A 86 2.58 -5.86 18.79
N VAL A 87 3.00 -5.65 17.53
CA VAL A 87 3.73 -4.44 17.15
C VAL A 87 2.76 -3.25 17.10
N SER A 88 3.21 -2.10 17.60
CA SER A 88 2.37 -0.91 17.71
C SER A 88 2.00 -0.30 16.36
N GLU A 89 0.79 0.28 16.27
CA GLU A 89 0.20 0.82 15.03
C GLU A 89 1.09 1.90 14.35
N ASP A 90 1.81 2.73 15.12
CA ASP A 90 2.73 3.74 14.61
C ASP A 90 3.94 3.13 13.85
N LYS A 91 4.23 1.86 14.14
CA LYS A 91 5.29 1.05 13.56
C LYS A 91 4.80 0.03 12.54
N THR A 92 3.51 -0.06 12.25
CA THR A 92 2.96 -0.99 11.25
C THR A 92 2.12 -0.31 10.18
N ARG A 93 1.57 0.88 10.47
CA ARG A 93 0.75 1.65 9.53
C ARG A 93 1.58 2.69 8.78
N MET A 94 1.23 2.92 7.52
CA MET A 94 1.78 3.98 6.68
C MET A 94 0.67 4.70 5.94
N HIS A 95 0.70 6.03 5.97
CA HIS A 95 -0.18 6.87 5.18
C HIS A 95 0.60 7.50 4.03
N ILE A 96 0.08 7.35 2.82
CA ILE A 96 0.68 7.87 1.59
C ILE A 96 -0.38 8.71 0.87
N ASP A 97 0.03 9.82 0.27
CA ASP A 97 -0.88 10.59 -0.57
C ASP A 97 -1.24 9.76 -1.81
N LEU A 98 -2.52 9.74 -2.20
CA LEU A 98 -3.00 8.87 -3.28
C LEU A 98 -2.23 9.09 -4.59
N ALA A 99 -1.93 10.35 -4.92
CA ALA A 99 -1.18 10.69 -6.12
C ALA A 99 0.27 10.18 -6.07
N ASP A 100 0.91 10.28 -4.90
CA ASP A 100 2.27 9.81 -4.67
C ASP A 100 2.31 8.29 -4.70
N PHE A 101 1.36 7.60 -4.05
CA PHE A 101 1.22 6.14 -4.09
C PHE A 101 1.10 5.61 -5.51
N ILE A 102 0.17 6.17 -6.31
CA ILE A 102 -0.03 5.77 -7.72
C ILE A 102 1.27 5.95 -8.51
N LYS A 103 1.98 7.06 -8.29
CA LYS A 103 3.24 7.31 -8.98
C LYS A 103 4.34 6.33 -8.57
N ILE A 104 4.41 5.99 -7.28
CA ILE A 104 5.35 4.99 -6.75
C ILE A 104 5.12 3.63 -7.40
N ILE A 105 3.89 3.08 -7.33
CA ILE A 105 3.63 1.73 -7.86
C ILE A 105 3.79 1.65 -9.39
N LYS A 106 3.44 2.71 -10.13
CA LYS A 106 3.68 2.78 -11.59
C LYS A 106 5.17 2.77 -11.96
N HIS A 107 6.02 3.28 -11.07
CA HIS A 107 7.46 3.32 -11.26
C HIS A 107 8.15 2.39 -10.24
N LYS A 108 7.52 1.25 -9.89
CA LYS A 108 8.02 0.29 -8.88
C LYS A 108 9.51 -0.02 -9.08
N LYS A 109 9.95 -0.28 -10.32
CA LYS A 109 11.35 -0.61 -10.63
C LYS A 109 12.32 0.52 -10.28
N GLU A 110 11.96 1.77 -10.58
CA GLU A 110 12.76 2.94 -10.21
C GLU A 110 12.75 3.15 -8.69
N ALA A 111 11.60 2.94 -8.04
CA ALA A 111 11.47 3.04 -6.60
C ALA A 111 12.35 2.02 -5.86
N LEU A 112 12.31 0.76 -6.27
CA LEU A 112 13.17 -0.31 -5.72
C LEU A 112 14.66 -0.06 -6.01
N ALA A 113 14.99 0.45 -7.19
CA ALA A 113 16.37 0.83 -7.51
C ALA A 113 16.87 1.99 -6.63
N TYR A 114 15.99 2.92 -6.25
CA TYR A 114 16.31 3.99 -5.31
C TYR A 114 16.57 3.42 -3.91
N PHE A 115 15.71 2.53 -3.40
CA PHE A 115 15.92 1.90 -2.09
C PHE A 115 17.25 1.17 -2.03
N LYS A 116 17.52 0.27 -2.99
CA LYS A 116 18.78 -0.49 -3.05
C LYS A 116 20.05 0.37 -3.03
N LYS A 117 20.00 1.60 -3.55
CA LYS A 117 21.14 2.55 -3.52
C LYS A 117 21.31 3.25 -2.17
N HIS A 118 20.27 3.28 -1.34
CA HIS A 118 20.21 4.02 -0.08
C HIS A 118 19.91 3.13 1.14
N SER A 119 19.80 1.81 0.96
CA SER A 119 19.86 0.81 2.03
C SER A 119 21.31 0.74 2.52
N ALA A 120 21.60 1.40 3.64
CA ALA A 120 22.88 1.36 4.34
C ALA A 120 22.85 0.34 5.48
#